data_AF-A0A846DHV6-F1
#
_entry.id   AF-A0A846DHV6-F1
#
_cell.length_a   1.000
_cell.length_b   1.000
_cell.length_c   1.000
_cell.angle_alpha   90.00
_cell.angle_beta   90.00
_cell.angle_gamma   90.00
#
_symmetry.space_group_name_H-M   'P 1'
#
loop_
_entity.id
_entity.type
_entity.pdbx_description
1 polymer ?
#
loop_
_entity_poly.entity_id
_entity_poly.type
_entity_poly.pdbx_seq_one_letter_code
_entity_poly.pdbx_strand_id
1 'polypeptide(L)'
;MSGDRNLRWFDYLEKLIIPVALGVLAWSTDVAANKISSSQHELATAELDAQLIDLFGKYYFGELPGERNFAINVVVQNIKNPALRRTLAEVIKSDERQSDETRSEASSIAEEARRLMVNRYKIQIFYNDKKPEQMSEAYEIKSALVSQGVTSTIEVRQQRDTASSDQIRYFEQNERDVALALQDILNSSYSQRSFVLQPVVTPSPGSISIFLKSES
;
A
#
# COMPACT_ATOMS: atom_id res chain seq x y z
N MET A 1 -41.42 44.44 -37.54
CA MET A 1 -40.12 43.86 -37.95
C MET A 1 -39.14 43.95 -36.78
N SER A 2 -39.10 42.93 -35.90
CA SER A 2 -38.12 42.85 -34.81
C SER A 2 -38.02 41.42 -34.25
N GLY A 3 -37.73 40.43 -35.12
CA GLY A 3 -37.59 39.02 -34.73
C GLY A 3 -36.21 38.42 -34.99
N ASP A 4 -35.47 38.91 -35.99
CA ASP A 4 -34.29 38.19 -36.52
C ASP A 4 -32.95 38.49 -35.83
N ARG A 5 -32.89 39.49 -34.93
CA ARG A 5 -31.64 39.82 -34.22
C ARG A 5 -31.38 38.95 -32.99
N ASN A 6 -32.43 38.42 -32.35
CA ASN A 6 -32.29 37.58 -31.15
C ASN A 6 -31.86 36.14 -31.49
N LEU A 7 -32.23 35.63 -32.67
CA LEU A 7 -31.87 34.27 -33.12
C LEU A 7 -30.37 34.15 -33.44
N ARG A 8 -29.75 35.18 -34.05
CA ARG A 8 -28.32 35.13 -34.41
C ARG A 8 -27.39 35.16 -33.20
N TRP A 9 -27.74 35.86 -32.12
CA TRP A 9 -26.89 35.92 -30.92
C TRP A 9 -26.88 34.58 -30.16
N PHE A 10 -28.00 33.86 -30.15
CA PHE A 10 -28.06 32.49 -29.62
C PHE A 10 -27.20 31.51 -30.44
N ASP A 11 -27.23 31.60 -31.77
CA ASP A 11 -26.38 30.78 -32.65
C ASP A 11 -24.88 31.02 -32.43
N TYR A 12 -24.47 32.27 -32.15
CA TYR A 12 -23.07 32.57 -31.84
C TYR A 12 -22.66 32.08 -30.45
N LEU A 13 -23.56 32.14 -29.46
CA LEU A 13 -23.33 31.60 -28.12
C LEU A 13 -23.16 30.08 -28.15
N GLU A 14 -24.03 29.38 -28.86
CA GLU A 14 -23.97 27.91 -29.00
C GLU A 14 -22.67 27.46 -29.69
N LYS A 15 -22.25 28.17 -30.74
CA LYS A 15 -21.00 27.89 -31.46
C LYS A 15 -19.72 28.19 -30.67
N LEU A 16 -19.80 29.01 -29.62
CA LEU A 16 -18.66 29.36 -28.76
C LEU A 16 -18.59 28.50 -27.50
N ILE A 17 -19.74 28.11 -26.95
CA ILE A 17 -19.83 27.28 -25.75
C ILE A 17 -19.24 25.89 -25.99
N ILE A 18 -19.53 25.27 -27.15
CA ILE A 18 -19.08 23.90 -27.43
C ILE A 18 -17.54 23.80 -27.50
N PRO A 19 -16.80 24.65 -28.25
CA PRO A 19 -15.34 24.61 -28.27
C PRO A 19 -14.70 24.93 -26.92
N VAL A 20 -15.27 25.87 -26.15
CA VAL A 20 -14.77 26.22 -24.82
C VAL A 20 -14.95 25.08 -23.84
N ALA A 21 -16.12 24.43 -23.83
CA ALA A 21 -16.38 23.25 -23.00
C ALA A 21 -15.45 22.08 -23.37
N LEU A 22 -15.21 21.84 -24.66
CA LEU A 22 -14.25 20.83 -25.14
C LEU A 22 -12.81 21.16 -24.72
N GLY A 23 -12.40 22.43 -24.76
CA GLY A 23 -11.08 22.88 -24.30
C GLY A 23 -10.87 22.69 -22.80
N VAL A 24 -11.90 22.97 -21.98
CA VAL A 24 -11.86 22.75 -20.52
C VAL A 24 -11.85 21.25 -20.19
N LEU A 25 -12.56 20.42 -20.96
CA LEU A 25 -12.52 18.96 -20.82
C LEU A 25 -11.15 18.39 -21.20
N ALA A 26 -10.55 18.84 -22.29
CA ALA A 26 -9.19 18.44 -22.69
C ALA A 26 -8.14 18.86 -21.64
N TRP A 27 -8.23 20.08 -21.13
CA TRP A 27 -7.32 20.54 -20.09
C TRP A 27 -7.49 19.80 -18.76
N SER A 28 -8.73 19.53 -18.35
CA SER A 28 -8.99 18.76 -17.12
C SER A 28 -8.56 17.30 -17.22
N THR A 29 -8.67 16.70 -18.42
CA THR A 29 -8.16 15.35 -18.68
C THR A 29 -6.63 15.31 -18.73
N ASP A 30 -5.95 16.31 -19.29
CA ASP A 30 -4.48 16.42 -19.22
C ASP A 30 -3.97 16.64 -17.79
N VAL A 31 -4.64 17.47 -16.99
CA VAL A 31 -4.30 17.67 -15.58
C VAL A 31 -4.53 16.39 -14.79
N ALA A 32 -5.63 15.66 -15.04
CA ALA A 32 -5.90 14.38 -14.41
C ALA A 32 -4.88 13.30 -14.85
N ALA A 33 -4.53 13.25 -16.13
CA ALA A 33 -3.54 12.30 -16.67
C ALA A 33 -2.15 12.57 -16.10
N ASN A 34 -1.73 13.83 -15.99
CA ASN A 34 -0.47 14.20 -15.35
C ASN A 34 -0.46 13.86 -13.86
N LYS A 35 -1.58 14.08 -13.17
CA LYS A 35 -1.72 13.71 -11.76
C LYS A 35 -1.73 12.19 -11.55
N ILE A 36 -2.34 11.43 -12.46
CA ILE A 36 -2.32 9.97 -12.44
C ILE A 36 -0.92 9.45 -12.75
N SER A 37 -0.24 10.00 -13.74
CA SER A 37 1.14 9.65 -14.11
C SER A 37 2.11 9.96 -12.97
N SER A 38 2.00 11.13 -12.33
CA SER A 38 2.82 11.47 -11.15
C SER A 38 2.52 10.53 -9.99
N SER A 39 1.25 10.20 -9.74
CA SER A 39 0.86 9.25 -8.69
C SER A 39 1.36 7.83 -8.98
N GLN A 40 1.33 7.38 -10.23
CA GLN A 40 1.87 6.09 -10.66
C GLN A 40 3.40 6.06 -10.55
N HIS A 41 4.08 7.17 -10.86
CA HIS A 41 5.51 7.30 -10.69
C HIS A 41 5.92 7.31 -9.21
N GLU A 42 5.18 8.03 -8.37
CA GLU A 42 5.36 8.03 -6.91
C GLU A 42 5.08 6.65 -6.29
N LEU A 43 4.07 5.93 -6.80
CA LEU A 43 3.79 4.55 -6.41
C LEU A 43 4.94 3.62 -6.79
N ALA A 44 5.36 3.63 -8.06
CA ALA A 44 6.44 2.78 -8.56
C ALA A 44 7.78 3.04 -7.86
N THR A 45 8.12 4.31 -7.63
CA THR A 45 9.36 4.69 -6.92
C THR A 45 9.36 4.23 -5.48
N ALA A 46 8.22 4.28 -4.81
CA ALA A 46 8.14 3.89 -3.42
C ALA A 46 7.89 2.38 -3.20
N GLU A 47 7.33 1.68 -4.19
CA GLU A 47 7.35 0.21 -4.26
C GLU A 47 8.79 -0.30 -4.42
N LEU A 48 9.56 0.32 -5.31
CA LEU A 48 11.00 0.06 -5.46
C LEU A 48 11.75 0.33 -4.15
N ASP A 49 11.49 1.46 -3.48
CA ASP A 49 12.15 1.79 -2.21
C ASP A 49 11.81 0.76 -1.12
N ALA A 50 10.57 0.28 -1.05
CA ALA A 50 10.16 -0.75 -0.10
C ALA A 50 10.85 -2.09 -0.36
N GLN A 51 10.93 -2.53 -1.62
CA GLN A 51 11.66 -3.73 -2.01
C GLN A 51 13.15 -3.64 -1.68
N LEU A 52 13.73 -2.45 -1.90
CA LEU A 52 15.11 -2.18 -1.53
C LEU A 52 15.31 -2.26 -0.01
N ILE A 53 14.39 -1.73 0.80
CA ILE A 53 14.48 -1.82 2.27
C ILE A 53 14.36 -3.27 2.76
N ASP A 54 13.46 -4.06 2.19
CA ASP A 54 13.35 -5.49 2.50
C ASP A 54 14.64 -6.25 2.13
N LEU A 55 15.20 -5.99 0.94
CA LEU A 55 16.47 -6.57 0.50
C LEU A 55 17.63 -6.15 1.42
N PHE A 56 17.64 -4.89 1.86
CA PHE A 56 18.59 -4.39 2.85
C PHE A 56 18.51 -5.23 4.12
N GLY A 57 17.30 -5.44 4.68
CA GLY A 57 17.10 -6.26 5.88
C GLY A 57 17.63 -7.68 5.70
N LYS A 58 17.29 -8.35 4.60
CA LYS A 58 17.73 -9.72 4.31
C LYS A 58 19.25 -9.87 4.24
N TYR A 59 19.95 -8.94 3.58
CA TYR A 59 21.41 -8.94 3.58
C TYR A 59 21.99 -8.53 4.93
N TYR A 60 21.39 -7.54 5.59
CA TYR A 60 21.87 -7.02 6.86
C TYR A 60 21.78 -8.06 7.98
N PHE A 61 20.73 -8.87 8.04
CA PHE A 61 20.56 -9.91 9.06
C PHE A 61 21.14 -11.28 8.66
N GLY A 62 21.77 -11.38 7.47
CA GLY A 62 22.46 -12.60 7.04
C GLY A 62 21.55 -13.71 6.54
N GLU A 63 20.32 -13.38 6.15
CA GLU A 63 19.36 -14.34 5.59
C GLU A 63 19.73 -14.77 4.16
N LEU A 64 20.49 -13.94 3.44
CA LEU A 64 21.01 -14.23 2.10
C LEU A 64 22.55 -14.41 2.13
N PRO A 65 23.10 -15.51 1.60
CA PRO A 65 24.55 -15.71 1.51
C PRO A 65 25.15 -14.84 0.38
N GLY A 66 26.26 -14.15 0.65
CA GLY A 66 26.98 -13.36 -0.36
C GLY A 66 27.79 -12.18 0.19
N GLU A 67 28.25 -11.29 -0.71
CA GLU A 67 28.98 -10.05 -0.37
C GLU A 67 28.05 -9.00 0.28
N ARG A 68 27.66 -9.26 1.54
CA ARG A 68 26.76 -8.46 2.38
C ARG A 68 26.99 -6.94 2.25
N ASN A 69 28.24 -6.50 2.40
CA ASN A 69 28.58 -5.08 2.38
C ASN A 69 28.43 -4.42 1.01
N PHE A 70 28.68 -5.16 -0.07
CA PHE A 70 28.48 -4.66 -1.43
C PHE A 70 26.99 -4.55 -1.75
N ALA A 71 26.21 -5.60 -1.45
CA ALA A 71 24.77 -5.63 -1.68
C ALA A 71 24.03 -4.55 -0.87
N ILE A 72 24.36 -4.38 0.40
CA ILE A 72 23.79 -3.35 1.28
C ILE A 72 24.08 -1.94 0.74
N ASN A 73 25.31 -1.66 0.31
CA ASN A 73 25.67 -0.36 -0.25
C ASN A 73 24.92 -0.07 -1.57
N VAL A 74 24.81 -1.06 -2.45
CA VAL A 74 24.06 -0.94 -3.70
C VAL A 74 22.59 -0.67 -3.41
N VAL A 75 21.99 -1.35 -2.44
CA VAL A 75 20.59 -1.17 -2.06
C VAL A 75 20.33 0.25 -1.53
N VAL A 76 21.14 0.72 -0.58
CA VAL A 76 20.97 2.07 -0.01
C VAL A 76 21.17 3.16 -1.05
N GLN A 77 22.11 3.00 -2.00
CA GLN A 77 22.32 3.97 -3.07
C GLN A 77 21.14 4.07 -4.05
N ASN A 78 20.34 3.01 -4.19
CA ASN A 78 19.22 2.97 -5.12
C ASN A 78 17.89 3.46 -4.53
N ILE A 79 17.80 3.62 -3.21
CA ILE A 79 16.61 4.19 -2.55
C ILE A 79 16.46 5.66 -2.96
N LYS A 80 15.31 5.99 -3.55
CA LYS A 80 14.95 7.31 -4.06
C LYS A 80 14.56 8.25 -2.92
N ASN A 81 13.94 7.74 -1.86
CA ASN A 81 13.62 8.52 -0.67
C ASN A 81 14.90 8.93 0.10
N PRO A 82 15.22 10.24 0.15
CA PRO A 82 16.47 10.73 0.73
C PRO A 82 16.51 10.59 2.26
N ALA A 83 15.35 10.58 2.94
CA ALA A 83 15.29 10.37 4.38
C ALA A 83 15.63 8.91 4.72
N LEU A 84 14.97 7.96 4.05
CA LEU A 84 15.21 6.52 4.24
C LEU A 84 16.65 6.14 3.88
N ARG A 85 17.17 6.66 2.77
CA ARG A 85 18.56 6.46 2.38
C ARG A 85 19.54 6.96 3.44
N ARG A 86 19.27 8.12 4.05
CA ARG A 86 20.14 8.71 5.08
C ARG A 86 20.15 7.86 6.34
N THR A 87 18.97 7.43 6.79
CA THR A 87 18.82 6.56 7.96
C THR A 87 19.52 5.22 7.75
N LEU A 88 19.33 4.56 6.61
CA LEU A 88 19.99 3.28 6.32
C LEU A 88 21.52 3.43 6.18
N ALA A 89 21.99 4.53 5.58
CA ALA A 89 23.41 4.84 5.53
C ALA A 89 24.01 5.11 6.92
N GLU A 90 23.22 5.64 7.85
CA GLU A 90 23.62 5.86 9.24
C GLU A 90 23.70 4.54 10.01
N VAL A 91 22.74 3.63 9.82
CA VAL A 91 22.76 2.25 10.34
C VAL A 91 23.99 1.47 9.85
N ILE A 92 24.34 1.57 8.56
CA ILE A 92 25.56 0.93 8.03
C ILE A 92 26.82 1.49 8.69
N LYS A 93 26.87 2.82 8.86
CA LYS A 93 28.02 3.50 9.49
C LYS A 93 28.13 3.19 10.98
N SER A 94 27.03 2.90 11.66
CA SER A 94 27.03 2.48 13.07
C SER A 94 27.32 0.99 13.24
N ASP A 95 27.07 0.12 12.25
CA ASP A 95 27.43 -1.33 12.28
C ASP A 95 28.95 -1.59 12.27
N GLU A 96 29.79 -0.63 11.83
CA GLU A 96 31.25 -0.68 12.07
C GLU A 96 31.62 -0.57 13.57
N ARG A 97 30.64 -0.32 14.44
CA ARG A 97 30.75 -0.26 15.91
C ARG A 97 29.62 -1.07 16.56
N GLN A 98 29.71 -2.40 16.48
CA GLN A 98 28.79 -3.38 17.10
C GLN A 98 28.18 -2.93 18.46
N SER A 99 26.91 -2.48 18.47
CA SER A 99 26.11 -2.38 19.70
C SER A 99 24.69 -2.90 19.48
N ASP A 100 24.07 -3.43 20.54
CA ASP A 100 22.68 -3.92 20.54
C ASP A 100 21.66 -2.80 20.23
N GLU A 101 22.04 -1.53 20.42
CA GLU A 101 21.23 -0.36 20.07
C GLU A 101 21.00 -0.26 18.55
N THR A 102 22.02 -0.56 17.74
CA THR A 102 21.92 -0.53 16.26
C THR A 102 20.95 -1.60 15.74
N ARG A 103 20.86 -2.75 16.40
CA ARG A 103 19.87 -3.79 16.06
C ARG A 103 18.46 -3.36 16.40
N SER A 104 18.27 -2.73 17.56
CA SER A 104 16.97 -2.18 17.96
C SER A 104 16.51 -1.09 17.00
N GLU A 105 17.43 -0.26 16.51
CA GLU A 105 17.16 0.81 15.55
C GLU A 105 16.83 0.27 14.15
N ALA A 106 17.58 -0.72 13.65
CA ALA A 106 17.26 -1.38 12.39
C ALA A 106 15.88 -2.07 12.42
N SER A 107 15.52 -2.69 13.55
CA SER A 107 14.20 -3.30 13.74
C SER A 107 13.07 -2.27 13.73
N SER A 108 13.25 -1.12 14.41
CA SER A 108 12.22 -0.07 14.44
C SER A 108 12.01 0.56 13.07
N ILE A 109 13.08 0.73 12.28
CA ILE A 109 13.02 1.22 10.88
C ILE A 109 12.28 0.22 9.99
N ALA A 110 12.57 -1.08 10.11
CA ALA A 110 11.88 -2.12 9.35
C ALA A 110 10.38 -2.16 9.67
N GLU A 111 10.00 -2.04 10.95
CA GLU A 111 8.60 -1.91 11.36
C GLU A 111 7.94 -0.66 10.80
N GLU A 112 8.62 0.48 10.81
CA GLU A 112 8.11 1.72 10.24
C GLU A 112 7.90 1.60 8.72
N ALA A 113 8.85 1.00 8.00
CA ALA A 113 8.72 0.75 6.57
C ALA A 113 7.51 -0.13 6.24
N ARG A 114 7.31 -1.24 6.98
CA ARG A 114 6.13 -2.11 6.84
C ARG A 114 4.84 -1.33 7.06
N ARG A 115 4.76 -0.52 8.11
CA ARG A 115 3.58 0.34 8.39
C ARG A 115 3.32 1.31 7.24
N LEU A 116 4.35 1.96 6.71
CA LEU A 116 4.23 2.88 5.58
C LEU A 116 3.75 2.20 4.30
N MET A 117 4.14 0.95 4.06
CA MET A 117 3.63 0.15 2.94
C MET A 117 2.14 -0.13 3.08
N VAL A 118 1.73 -0.66 4.24
CA VAL A 118 0.33 -1.02 4.55
C VAL A 118 -0.58 0.21 4.54
N ASN A 119 -0.09 1.37 5.00
CA ASN A 119 -0.86 2.62 5.09
C ASN A 119 -1.29 3.19 3.72
N ARG A 120 -0.75 2.68 2.62
CA ARG A 120 -1.12 3.09 1.26
C ARG A 120 -2.34 2.37 0.72
N TYR A 121 -2.69 1.25 1.35
CA TYR A 121 -3.75 0.38 0.90
C TYR A 121 -4.93 0.50 1.83
N LYS A 122 -6.12 0.55 1.24
CA LYS A 122 -7.35 0.32 1.96
C LYS A 122 -7.38 -1.14 2.43
N ILE A 123 -7.61 -1.37 3.71
CA ILE A 123 -7.72 -2.72 4.26
C ILE A 123 -9.20 -3.07 4.37
N GLN A 124 -9.58 -4.24 3.85
CA GLN A 124 -10.93 -4.75 3.93
C GLN A 124 -10.93 -6.07 4.70
N ILE A 125 -11.63 -6.12 5.83
CA ILE A 125 -11.72 -7.31 6.69
C ILE A 125 -13.08 -7.93 6.47
N PHE A 126 -13.11 -9.13 5.88
CA PHE A 126 -14.30 -9.88 5.56
C PHE A 126 -14.57 -10.96 6.62
N TYR A 127 -15.78 -10.92 7.18
CA TYR A 127 -16.28 -11.93 8.11
C TYR A 127 -17.54 -12.61 7.55
N ASN A 128 -17.81 -13.83 8.00
CA ASN A 128 -18.99 -14.59 7.58
C ASN A 128 -20.25 -14.11 8.33
N ASP A 129 -21.28 -13.69 7.61
CA ASP A 129 -22.54 -13.21 8.19
C ASP A 129 -23.33 -14.28 8.97
N LYS A 130 -23.05 -15.56 8.71
CA LYS A 130 -23.63 -16.70 9.43
C LYS A 130 -22.94 -17.01 10.76
N LYS A 131 -21.81 -16.35 11.05
CA LYS A 131 -21.01 -16.55 12.27
C LYS A 131 -20.84 -15.20 13.01
N PRO A 132 -21.82 -14.79 13.84
CA PRO A 132 -21.81 -13.49 14.51
C PRO A 132 -20.54 -13.21 15.32
N GLU A 133 -19.92 -14.25 15.87
CA GLU A 133 -18.64 -14.17 16.60
C GLU A 133 -17.49 -13.61 15.75
N GLN A 134 -17.53 -13.81 14.43
CA GLN A 134 -16.49 -13.30 13.54
C GLN A 134 -16.61 -11.79 13.31
N MET A 135 -17.78 -11.21 13.55
CA MET A 135 -17.93 -9.76 13.50
C MET A 135 -17.06 -9.12 14.59
N SER A 136 -17.15 -9.62 15.83
CA SER A 136 -16.28 -9.16 16.93
C SER A 136 -14.81 -9.34 16.59
N GLU A 137 -14.41 -10.50 16.08
CA GLU A 137 -13.01 -10.75 15.68
C GLU A 137 -12.52 -9.77 14.61
N ALA A 138 -13.35 -9.46 13.61
CA ALA A 138 -12.98 -8.51 12.56
C ALA A 138 -12.76 -7.09 13.12
N TYR A 139 -13.58 -6.67 14.09
CA TYR A 139 -13.40 -5.39 14.79
C TYR A 139 -12.19 -5.39 15.72
N GLU A 140 -11.87 -6.53 16.34
CA GLU A 140 -10.64 -6.69 17.12
C GLU A 140 -9.41 -6.55 16.22
N ILE A 141 -9.37 -7.22 15.06
CA ILE A 141 -8.27 -7.11 14.09
C ILE A 141 -8.13 -5.67 13.62
N LYS A 142 -9.24 -4.99 13.30
CA LYS A 142 -9.21 -3.56 12.96
C LYS A 142 -8.57 -2.74 14.08
N SER A 143 -8.95 -2.98 15.33
CA SER A 143 -8.42 -2.24 16.48
C SER A 143 -6.94 -2.52 16.71
N ALA A 144 -6.50 -3.77 16.53
CA ALA A 144 -5.11 -4.17 16.60
C ALA A 144 -4.26 -3.45 15.53
N LEU A 145 -4.71 -3.43 14.27
CA LEU A 145 -4.03 -2.71 13.19
C LEU A 145 -3.88 -1.22 13.51
N VAL A 146 -4.93 -0.57 14.02
CA VAL A 146 -4.87 0.84 14.45
C VAL A 146 -3.87 1.03 15.60
N SER A 147 -3.86 0.14 16.59
CA SER A 147 -2.91 0.20 17.71
C SER A 147 -1.46 0.02 17.27
N GLN A 148 -1.23 -0.71 16.18
CA GLN A 148 0.07 -0.87 15.52
C GLN A 148 0.42 0.30 14.60
N GLY A 149 -0.32 1.42 14.63
CA GLY A 149 -0.01 2.61 13.84
C GLY A 149 -0.43 2.52 12.37
N VAL A 150 -1.31 1.58 12.02
CA VAL A 150 -1.93 1.56 10.68
C VAL A 150 -3.00 2.66 10.61
N THR A 151 -2.78 3.65 9.75
CA THR A 151 -3.62 4.84 9.56
C THR A 151 -4.45 4.79 8.28
N SER A 152 -4.32 3.76 7.46
CA SER A 152 -5.13 3.60 6.25
C SER A 152 -6.61 3.38 6.57
N THR A 153 -7.45 3.50 5.54
CA THR A 153 -8.87 3.19 5.67
C THR A 153 -9.06 1.69 5.91
N ILE A 154 -9.57 1.33 7.09
CA ILE A 154 -9.90 -0.07 7.44
C ILE A 154 -11.42 -0.24 7.49
N GLU A 155 -11.95 -1.06 6.59
CA GLU A 155 -13.37 -1.41 6.52
C GLU A 155 -13.61 -2.85 6.98
N VAL A 156 -14.62 -3.03 7.81
CA VAL A 156 -15.12 -4.36 8.19
C VAL A 156 -16.37 -4.61 7.36
N ARG A 157 -16.40 -5.71 6.61
CA ARG A 157 -17.47 -6.05 5.66
C ARG A 157 -17.95 -7.47 5.90
N GLN A 158 -19.27 -7.65 5.82
CA GLN A 158 -19.85 -8.98 5.75
C GLN A 158 -19.59 -9.60 4.37
N GLN A 159 -19.35 -10.90 4.33
CA GLN A 159 -19.43 -11.68 3.10
C GLN A 159 -20.17 -12.99 3.33
N ARG A 160 -20.71 -13.55 2.24
CA ARG A 160 -21.38 -14.84 2.25
C ARG A 160 -20.45 -16.02 2.01
N ASP A 161 -19.32 -15.77 1.36
CA ASP A 161 -18.37 -16.82 0.98
C ASP A 161 -17.60 -17.32 2.20
N THR A 162 -17.30 -18.61 2.23
CA THR A 162 -16.46 -19.21 3.27
C THR A 162 -14.99 -19.13 2.91
N ALA A 163 -14.15 -19.07 3.93
CA ALA A 163 -12.71 -19.23 3.81
C ALA A 163 -12.28 -20.42 4.69
N SER A 164 -11.50 -21.32 4.11
CA SER A 164 -10.99 -22.52 4.81
C SER A 164 -9.91 -22.20 5.86
N SER A 165 -9.31 -21.01 5.76
CA SER A 165 -8.29 -20.49 6.67
C SER A 165 -8.41 -18.97 6.78
N ASP A 166 -7.69 -18.37 7.74
CA ASP A 166 -7.47 -16.92 7.73
C ASP A 166 -6.57 -16.62 6.53
N GLN A 167 -6.98 -15.69 5.66
CA GLN A 167 -6.30 -15.42 4.39
C GLN A 167 -6.10 -13.93 4.19
N ILE A 168 -4.94 -13.53 3.68
CA ILE A 168 -4.69 -12.23 3.11
C ILE A 168 -4.67 -12.42 1.60
N ARG A 169 -5.68 -11.88 0.92
CA ARG A 169 -5.81 -11.94 -0.54
C ARG A 169 -5.20 -10.71 -1.17
N TYR A 170 -4.37 -10.95 -2.18
CA TYR A 170 -3.57 -9.91 -2.84
C TYR A 170 -3.34 -10.25 -4.32
N PHE A 171 -3.12 -9.23 -5.14
CA PHE A 171 -2.71 -9.38 -6.52
C PHE A 171 -1.19 -9.54 -6.62
N GLU A 172 -0.74 -10.66 -7.19
CA GLU A 172 0.67 -11.07 -7.19
C GLU A 172 1.61 -10.01 -7.79
N GLN A 173 1.15 -9.25 -8.79
CA GLN A 173 2.01 -8.37 -9.57
C GLN A 173 2.50 -7.13 -8.82
N ASN A 174 1.75 -6.63 -7.83
CA ASN A 174 2.06 -5.35 -7.16
C ASN A 174 1.53 -5.23 -5.71
N GLU A 175 0.86 -6.25 -5.16
CA GLU A 175 0.32 -6.21 -3.79
C GLU A 175 1.03 -7.19 -2.85
N ARG A 176 1.95 -8.01 -3.37
CA ARG A 176 2.62 -9.07 -2.62
C ARG A 176 3.40 -8.56 -1.41
N ASP A 177 4.21 -7.52 -1.60
CA ASP A 177 5.07 -7.01 -0.52
C ASP A 177 4.23 -6.37 0.58
N VAL A 178 3.12 -5.73 0.22
CA VAL A 178 2.18 -5.16 1.18
C VAL A 178 1.41 -6.25 1.92
N ALA A 179 1.06 -7.34 1.23
CA ALA A 179 0.44 -8.50 1.86
C ALA A 179 1.37 -9.18 2.87
N LEU A 180 2.67 -9.30 2.55
CA LEU A 180 3.71 -9.77 3.49
C LEU A 180 3.84 -8.83 4.70
N ALA A 181 3.96 -7.53 4.46
CA ALA A 181 4.04 -6.55 5.55
C ALA A 181 2.82 -6.60 6.47
N LEU A 182 1.61 -6.75 5.91
CA LEU A 182 0.38 -6.92 6.67
C LEU A 182 0.36 -8.23 7.45
N GLN A 183 0.82 -9.33 6.84
CA GLN A 183 0.94 -10.64 7.49
C GLN A 183 1.85 -10.56 8.71
N ASP A 184 3.00 -9.89 8.61
CA ASP A 184 3.94 -9.70 9.71
C ASP A 184 3.30 -8.93 10.88
N ILE A 185 2.59 -7.83 10.58
CA ILE A 185 1.87 -7.03 11.59
C ILE A 185 0.78 -7.85 12.30
N LEU A 186 0.08 -8.69 11.55
CA LEU A 186 -0.97 -9.54 12.11
C LEU A 186 -0.39 -10.68 12.96
N ASN A 187 0.68 -11.32 12.48
CA ASN A 187 1.33 -12.42 13.20
C ASN A 187 1.98 -11.95 14.51
N SER A 188 2.47 -10.71 14.58
CA SER A 188 2.98 -10.14 15.83
C SER A 188 1.88 -9.87 16.86
N SER A 189 0.66 -9.56 16.39
CA SER A 189 -0.50 -9.30 17.25
C SER A 189 -1.28 -10.57 17.61
N TYR A 190 -1.20 -11.63 16.79
CA TYR A 190 -2.01 -12.84 16.90
C TYR A 190 -1.16 -14.12 16.76
N SER A 191 -0.35 -14.42 17.77
CA SER A 191 0.57 -15.58 17.77
C SER A 191 -0.12 -16.95 17.66
N GLN A 192 -1.42 -17.04 17.98
CA GLN A 192 -2.21 -18.27 17.88
C GLN A 192 -2.94 -18.42 16.53
N ARG A 193 -2.92 -17.39 15.68
CA ARG A 193 -3.53 -17.41 14.35
C ARG A 193 -2.45 -17.47 13.28
N SER A 194 -2.81 -17.98 12.12
CA SER A 194 -1.94 -17.97 10.95
C SER A 194 -2.72 -17.42 9.78
N PHE A 195 -2.30 -16.24 9.31
CA PHE A 195 -2.86 -15.63 8.12
C PHE A 195 -2.08 -16.14 6.91
N VAL A 196 -2.75 -16.83 5.99
CA VAL A 196 -2.12 -17.39 4.78
C VAL A 196 -2.19 -16.37 3.66
N LEU A 197 -1.07 -16.18 2.93
CA LEU A 197 -1.06 -15.36 1.73
C LEU A 197 -1.70 -16.12 0.56
N GLN A 198 -2.74 -15.54 -0.03
CA GLN A 198 -3.47 -16.13 -1.15
C GLN A 198 -3.49 -15.18 -2.36
N PRO A 199 -2.78 -15.48 -3.46
CA PRO A 199 -2.84 -14.66 -4.65
C PRO A 199 -4.23 -14.75 -5.30
N VAL A 200 -4.70 -13.62 -5.85
CA VAL A 200 -5.92 -13.52 -6.66
C VAL A 200 -5.59 -13.16 -8.10
N VAL A 201 -6.45 -13.55 -9.03
CA VAL A 201 -6.28 -13.29 -10.46
C VAL A 201 -6.77 -11.88 -10.84
N THR A 202 -7.76 -11.36 -10.12
CA THR A 202 -8.35 -10.04 -10.39
C THR A 202 -7.82 -9.03 -9.38
N PRO A 203 -7.16 -7.95 -9.83
CA PRO A 203 -6.66 -6.92 -8.92
C PRO A 203 -7.81 -6.18 -8.24
N SER A 204 -7.57 -5.70 -7.03
CA SER A 204 -8.44 -4.74 -6.34
C SER A 204 -7.63 -3.48 -6.04
N PRO A 205 -7.41 -2.60 -7.05
CA PRO A 205 -6.38 -1.57 -6.98
C PRO A 205 -6.46 -0.73 -5.71
N GLY A 206 -5.35 -0.64 -4.99
CA GLY A 206 -5.25 0.14 -3.76
C GLY A 206 -5.98 -0.46 -2.57
N SER A 207 -6.31 -1.75 -2.61
CA SER A 207 -6.90 -2.45 -1.47
C SER A 207 -6.32 -3.84 -1.25
N ILE A 208 -6.20 -4.24 0.02
CA ILE A 208 -5.86 -5.61 0.42
C ILE A 208 -6.97 -6.14 1.32
N SER A 209 -7.28 -7.42 1.13
CA SER A 209 -8.42 -8.04 1.76
C SER A 209 -7.99 -9.15 2.73
N ILE A 210 -8.49 -9.09 3.96
CA ILE A 210 -8.34 -10.12 4.99
C ILE A 210 -9.66 -10.90 5.04
N PHE A 211 -9.59 -12.23 4.99
CA PHE A 211 -10.74 -13.13 5.09
C PHE A 211 -10.58 -14.00 6.32
N LEU A 212 -11.58 -14.02 7.19
CA LEU A 212 -11.54 -14.84 8.41
C LEU A 212 -11.97 -16.28 8.11
N LYS A 213 -11.24 -17.24 8.69
CA LYS A 213 -11.54 -18.67 8.60
C LYS A 213 -12.96 -18.91 9.06
N SER A 214 -13.80 -19.47 8.20
CA SER A 214 -15.21 -19.75 8.48
C SER A 214 -15.59 -21.22 8.25
N GLU A 215 -14.73 -22.04 7.67
CA GLU A 215 -14.94 -23.49 7.64
C GLU A 215 -14.46 -24.12 8.94
N SER A 216 -15.38 -24.83 9.61
CA SER A 216 -15.11 -25.66 10.78
C SER A 216 -14.95 -27.11 10.34
#